data_AF-A0A1C5QAK7-F1
#
_entry.id   AF-A0A1C5QAK7-F1
#
_cell.length_a   1.000
_cell.length_b   1.000
_cell.length_c   1.000
_cell.angle_alpha   90.00
_cell.angle_beta   90.00
_cell.angle_gamma   90.00
#
_symmetry.space_group_name_H-M   'P 1'
#
loop_
_entity.id
_entity.type
_entity.pdbx_description
1 polymer ?
#
loop_
_entity_poly.entity_id
_entity_poly.type
_entity_poly.pdbx_seq_one_letter_code
_entity_poly.pdbx_strand_id
1 'polypeptide(L)'
;MSYITTYTGKHFDPIQPEPGLFDLTDISHALSLLCRGNGHMKHFYSVAQHSIACAEEAKARGYSARVQLGCLLHDASEAYLSDVTRPVKKDLDYYLKVEALLQDRLWAFFIPGRVLSEEERGQIFEIDDAMLSWEFRELMAEELGDGWKQLKTAPDCSFAGMEDVEKRFSAWYRDMIGQVERK
;
A
#
# COMPACT_ATOMS: atom_id res chain seq x y z
N MET A 1 -24.21 -5.42 11.12
CA MET A 1 -23.21 -6.43 10.66
C MET A 1 -21.87 -6.00 11.24
N SER A 2 -21.07 -6.93 11.76
CA SER A 2 -19.72 -6.66 12.31
C SER A 2 -18.59 -7.05 11.34
N TYR A 3 -18.94 -7.54 10.15
CA TYR A 3 -17.98 -8.00 9.14
C TYR A 3 -18.33 -7.45 7.76
N ILE A 4 -17.33 -7.39 6.89
CA ILE A 4 -17.47 -7.27 5.43
C ILE A 4 -17.31 -8.64 4.78
N THR A 5 -17.79 -8.79 3.55
CA THR A 5 -17.50 -9.99 2.74
C THR A 5 -16.39 -9.65 1.75
N THR A 6 -15.27 -10.37 1.79
CA THR A 6 -14.12 -10.14 0.90
C THR A 6 -14.37 -10.69 -0.51
N TYR A 7 -13.49 -10.37 -1.44
CA TYR A 7 -13.54 -10.85 -2.82
C TYR A 7 -13.55 -12.39 -2.93
N THR A 8 -12.74 -13.05 -2.11
CA THR A 8 -12.71 -14.52 -2.00
C THR A 8 -13.85 -15.12 -1.18
N GLY A 9 -14.79 -14.29 -0.69
CA GLY A 9 -16.00 -14.72 0.01
C GLY A 9 -15.85 -14.93 1.52
N LYS A 10 -14.80 -14.37 2.15
CA LYS A 10 -14.58 -14.50 3.59
C LYS A 10 -15.35 -13.42 4.35
N HIS A 11 -15.85 -13.76 5.54
CA HIS A 11 -16.38 -12.77 6.47
C HIS A 11 -15.25 -12.19 7.31
N PHE A 12 -14.88 -10.94 7.05
CA PHE A 12 -13.75 -10.28 7.67
C PHE A 12 -14.21 -9.16 8.61
N ASP A 13 -13.78 -9.20 9.88
CA ASP A 13 -13.98 -8.12 10.85
C ASP A 13 -12.71 -7.24 10.90
N PRO A 14 -12.75 -6.00 10.37
CA PRO A 14 -11.57 -5.11 10.40
C PRO A 14 -11.19 -4.63 11.79
N ILE A 15 -12.11 -4.68 12.76
CA ILE A 15 -11.89 -4.25 14.15
C ILE A 15 -11.23 -5.37 14.95
N GLN A 16 -11.61 -6.62 14.69
CA GLN A 16 -11.05 -7.82 15.32
C GLN A 16 -10.52 -8.82 14.28
N PRO A 17 -9.45 -8.47 13.55
CA PRO A 17 -8.98 -9.28 12.43
C PRO A 17 -8.37 -10.60 12.90
N GLU A 18 -8.84 -11.70 12.33
CA GLU A 18 -8.30 -13.04 12.54
C GLU A 18 -7.21 -13.36 11.50
N PRO A 19 -5.97 -13.71 11.91
CA PRO A 19 -4.89 -13.95 10.97
C PRO A 19 -5.16 -15.03 9.92
N GLY A 20 -6.00 -16.03 10.26
CA GLY A 20 -6.39 -17.09 9.32
C GLY A 20 -7.25 -16.62 8.14
N LEU A 21 -7.73 -15.37 8.17
CA LEU A 21 -8.54 -14.77 7.10
C LEU A 21 -7.73 -13.86 6.17
N PHE A 22 -6.47 -13.56 6.51
CA PHE A 22 -5.62 -12.71 5.68
C PHE A 22 -5.29 -13.39 4.35
N ASP A 23 -5.52 -12.67 3.27
CA ASP A 23 -5.26 -13.18 1.92
C ASP A 23 -4.79 -12.06 1.01
N LEU A 24 -3.67 -12.32 0.34
CA LEU A 24 -3.08 -11.39 -0.60
C LEU A 24 -4.01 -11.15 -1.79
N THR A 25 -4.78 -12.14 -2.22
CA THR A 25 -5.73 -12.01 -3.33
C THR A 25 -6.83 -11.00 -2.99
N ASP A 26 -7.34 -11.01 -1.76
CA ASP A 26 -8.33 -10.02 -1.31
C ASP A 26 -7.72 -8.61 -1.31
N ILE A 27 -6.47 -8.47 -0.84
CA ILE A 27 -5.74 -7.19 -0.79
C ILE A 27 -5.46 -6.67 -2.19
N SER A 28 -4.81 -7.45 -3.05
CA SER A 28 -4.44 -7.01 -4.40
C SER A 28 -5.68 -6.66 -5.21
N HIS A 29 -6.76 -7.42 -5.07
CA HIS A 29 -8.03 -7.14 -5.74
C HIS A 29 -8.61 -5.81 -5.29
N ALA A 30 -8.82 -5.64 -3.98
CA ALA A 30 -9.42 -4.41 -3.44
C ALA A 30 -8.57 -3.18 -3.74
N LEU A 31 -7.25 -3.23 -3.50
CA LEU A 31 -6.37 -2.10 -3.75
C LEU A 31 -6.27 -1.73 -5.24
N SER A 32 -6.47 -2.68 -6.17
CA SER A 32 -6.53 -2.39 -7.61
C SER A 32 -7.79 -1.63 -8.03
N LEU A 33 -8.84 -1.65 -7.20
CA LEU A 33 -10.13 -1.01 -7.42
C LEU A 33 -10.31 0.29 -6.63
N LEU A 34 -9.60 0.45 -5.51
CA LEU A 34 -9.62 1.67 -4.71
C LEU A 34 -8.88 2.80 -5.43
N CYS A 35 -9.56 3.90 -5.68
CA CYS A 35 -9.00 5.07 -6.34
C CYS A 35 -8.35 6.01 -5.34
N ARG A 36 -7.14 6.48 -5.64
CA ARG A 36 -6.48 7.51 -4.85
C ARG A 36 -7.08 8.89 -5.05
N GLY A 37 -6.84 9.77 -4.07
CA GLY A 37 -7.30 11.15 -4.13
C GLY A 37 -8.82 11.28 -4.18
N ASN A 38 -9.54 10.28 -3.65
CA ASN A 38 -11.00 10.22 -3.65
C ASN A 38 -11.61 10.40 -5.06
N GLY A 39 -10.93 9.90 -6.10
CA GLY A 39 -11.41 9.99 -7.48
C GLY A 39 -11.20 11.35 -8.17
N HIS A 40 -10.46 12.27 -7.56
CA HIS A 40 -10.19 13.59 -8.15
C HIS A 40 -8.91 13.67 -8.99
N MET A 41 -8.11 12.61 -9.01
CA MET A 41 -6.95 12.50 -9.91
C MET A 41 -7.41 12.61 -11.38
N LYS A 42 -6.53 13.12 -12.25
CA LYS A 42 -6.81 13.34 -13.69
C LYS A 42 -7.49 12.16 -14.39
N HIS A 43 -7.14 10.93 -13.99
CA HIS A 43 -7.78 9.68 -14.40
C HIS A 43 -7.69 8.68 -13.24
N PHE A 44 -8.36 7.54 -13.37
CA PHE A 44 -8.30 6.48 -12.36
C PHE A 44 -6.84 6.05 -12.11
N TYR A 45 -6.42 6.16 -10.86
CA TYR A 45 -5.12 5.74 -10.39
C TYR A 45 -5.32 5.06 -9.05
N SER A 46 -4.98 3.77 -9.00
CA SER A 46 -5.34 2.91 -7.87
C SER A 46 -4.35 2.97 -6.72
N VAL A 47 -4.80 2.58 -5.52
CA VAL A 47 -3.91 2.38 -4.36
C VAL A 47 -2.83 1.34 -4.69
N ALA A 48 -3.18 0.27 -5.41
CA ALA A 48 -2.19 -0.74 -5.82
C ALA A 48 -1.11 -0.20 -6.77
N GLN A 49 -1.44 0.73 -7.68
CA GLN A 49 -0.42 1.38 -8.53
C GLN A 49 0.58 2.16 -7.68
N HIS A 50 0.08 2.93 -6.72
CA HIS A 50 0.91 3.65 -5.76
C HIS A 50 1.82 2.71 -4.96
N SER A 51 1.28 1.65 -4.36
CA SER A 51 2.10 0.72 -3.57
C SER A 51 3.17 -0.01 -4.41
N ILE A 52 2.87 -0.33 -5.68
CA ILE A 52 3.86 -0.89 -6.62
C ILE A 52 4.97 0.14 -6.91
N ALA A 53 4.61 1.40 -7.16
CA ALA A 53 5.58 2.46 -7.40
C ALA A 53 6.50 2.67 -6.19
N CYS A 54 5.95 2.61 -4.97
CA CYS A 54 6.75 2.65 -3.73
C CYS A 54 7.72 1.46 -3.62
N ALA A 55 7.28 0.25 -3.97
CA ALA A 55 8.15 -0.94 -3.98
C ALA A 55 9.25 -0.86 -5.04
N GLU A 56 8.93 -0.35 -6.24
CA GLU A 56 9.89 -0.08 -7.33
C GLU A 56 10.95 0.94 -6.90
N GLU A 57 10.54 2.01 -6.22
CA GLU A 57 11.44 3.02 -5.67
C GLU A 57 12.35 2.43 -4.58
N ALA A 58 11.80 1.66 -3.64
CA ALA A 58 12.59 1.00 -2.59
C ALA A 58 13.66 0.08 -3.18
N LYS A 59 13.31 -0.65 -4.25
CA LYS A 59 14.26 -1.49 -5.00
C LYS A 59 15.34 -0.65 -5.68
N ALA A 60 14.97 0.46 -6.33
CA ALA A 60 15.91 1.36 -6.99
C ALA A 60 16.89 2.03 -6.00
N ARG A 61 16.43 2.29 -4.78
CA ARG A 61 17.29 2.76 -3.66
C ARG A 61 18.18 1.67 -3.06
N GLY A 62 18.02 0.41 -3.48
CA GLY A 62 18.79 -0.71 -2.96
C GLY A 62 18.39 -1.14 -1.54
N TYR A 63 17.18 -0.78 -1.09
CA TYR A 63 16.68 -1.18 0.22
C TYR A 63 16.39 -2.68 0.29
N SER A 64 16.30 -3.19 1.52
CA SER A 64 16.13 -4.62 1.78
C SER A 64 14.83 -5.15 1.16
N ALA A 65 14.77 -6.45 0.87
CA ALA A 65 13.53 -7.08 0.37
C ALA A 65 12.36 -6.93 1.36
N ARG A 66 12.65 -6.83 2.67
CA ARG A 66 11.65 -6.53 3.70
C ARG A 66 11.09 -5.12 3.59
N VAL A 67 11.92 -4.13 3.29
CA VAL A 67 11.51 -2.74 3.04
C VAL A 67 10.71 -2.65 1.73
N GLN A 68 11.12 -3.39 0.69
CA GLN A 68 10.36 -3.48 -0.57
C GLN A 68 8.96 -4.08 -0.35
N LEU A 69 8.85 -5.18 0.43
CA LEU A 69 7.55 -5.74 0.84
C LEU A 69 6.75 -4.77 1.71
N GLY A 70 7.41 -4.07 2.62
CA GLY A 70 6.79 -3.04 3.45
C GLY A 70 6.17 -1.93 2.61
N CYS A 71 6.88 -1.44 1.59
CA CYS A 71 6.37 -0.46 0.63
C CYS A 71 5.19 -1.01 -0.18
N LEU A 72 5.27 -2.26 -0.65
CA LEU A 72 4.17 -2.89 -1.39
C LEU A 72 2.90 -3.03 -0.53
N LEU A 73 3.03 -3.25 0.78
CA LEU A 73 1.94 -3.57 1.68
C LEU A 73 1.56 -2.42 2.64
N HIS A 74 2.14 -1.23 2.52
CA HIS A 74 1.93 -0.17 3.53
C HIS A 74 0.48 0.32 3.65
N ASP A 75 -0.28 0.24 2.54
CA ASP A 75 -1.71 0.55 2.48
C ASP A 75 -2.61 -0.71 2.52
N ALA A 76 -2.08 -1.87 2.90
CA ALA A 76 -2.84 -3.13 2.86
C ALA A 76 -4.11 -3.11 3.73
N SER A 77 -4.14 -2.34 4.81
CA SER A 77 -5.34 -2.15 5.65
C SER A 77 -6.48 -1.47 4.90
N GLU A 78 -6.19 -0.64 3.90
CA GLU A 78 -7.21 0.08 3.12
C GLU A 78 -8.11 -0.87 2.32
N ALA A 79 -7.62 -2.07 1.99
CA ALA A 79 -8.43 -3.13 1.39
C ALA A 79 -9.65 -3.50 2.23
N TYR A 80 -9.59 -3.26 3.55
CA TYR A 80 -10.66 -3.60 4.50
C TYR A 80 -11.29 -2.36 5.16
N LEU A 81 -10.65 -1.18 5.07
CA LEU A 81 -11.05 0.05 5.74
C LEU A 81 -11.37 1.24 4.81
N SER A 82 -11.05 1.14 3.51
CA SER A 82 -11.05 2.21 2.50
C SER A 82 -9.86 3.19 2.62
N ASP A 83 -9.49 3.81 1.49
CA ASP A 83 -8.58 4.97 1.45
C ASP A 83 -9.32 6.21 1.98
N VAL A 84 -8.86 6.75 3.11
CA VAL A 84 -9.41 7.97 3.72
C VAL A 84 -8.43 9.11 3.50
N THR A 85 -8.90 10.17 2.84
CA THR A 85 -8.04 11.34 2.55
C THR A 85 -7.48 12.00 3.81
N ARG A 86 -6.20 12.39 3.73
CA ARG A 86 -5.40 12.98 4.83
C ARG A 86 -6.11 14.13 5.61
N PRO A 87 -6.86 15.07 4.99
CA PRO A 87 -7.44 16.20 5.72
C PRO A 87 -8.40 15.83 6.84
N VAL A 88 -9.18 14.76 6.67
CA VAL A 88 -10.15 14.29 7.69
C VAL A 88 -9.61 13.11 8.51
N LYS A 89 -8.70 12.32 7.95
CA LYS A 89 -8.15 11.10 8.58
C LYS A 89 -7.58 11.38 9.98
N LYS A 90 -6.90 12.51 10.15
CA LYS A 90 -6.30 12.94 11.43
C LYS A 90 -7.31 13.16 12.56
N ASP A 91 -8.58 13.40 12.24
CA ASP A 91 -9.64 13.67 13.21
C ASP A 91 -10.49 12.41 13.52
N LEU A 92 -10.10 11.24 12.98
CA LEU A 92 -10.79 9.97 13.14
C LEU A 92 -10.03 9.02 14.08
N ASP A 93 -9.89 9.39 15.37
CA ASP A 93 -9.08 8.67 16.37
C ASP A 93 -9.32 7.15 16.40
N TYR A 94 -10.58 6.72 16.39
CA TYR A 94 -10.89 5.29 16.45
C TYR A 94 -10.53 4.57 15.15
N TYR A 95 -10.72 5.23 14.00
CA TYR A 95 -10.30 4.70 12.70
C TYR A 95 -8.79 4.51 12.67
N LEU A 96 -8.02 5.54 13.05
CA LEU A 96 -6.55 5.48 13.09
C LEU A 96 -6.05 4.36 13.99
N LYS A 97 -6.70 4.13 15.14
CA LYS A 97 -6.37 3.03 16.04
C LYS A 97 -6.61 1.66 15.40
N VAL A 98 -7.75 1.49 14.72
CA VAL A 98 -8.11 0.22 14.05
C VAL A 98 -7.18 -0.02 12.86
N GLU A 99 -6.94 1.01 12.05
CA GLU A 99 -6.03 0.97 10.90
C GLU A 99 -4.61 0.58 11.31
N ALA A 100 -4.03 1.24 12.31
CA ALA A 100 -2.69 0.92 12.78
C ALA A 100 -2.58 -0.52 13.29
N LEU A 101 -3.59 -0.99 14.06
CA LEU A 101 -3.62 -2.37 14.57
C LEU A 101 -3.73 -3.40 13.44
N LEU A 102 -4.60 -3.14 12.45
CA LEU A 102 -4.77 -4.01 11.31
C LEU A 102 -3.51 -4.04 10.44
N GLN A 103 -2.93 -2.88 10.14
CA GLN A 103 -1.74 -2.73 9.33
C GLN A 103 -0.54 -3.44 9.95
N ASP A 104 -0.32 -3.28 11.26
CA ASP A 104 0.74 -4.01 11.99
C ASP A 104 0.56 -5.54 11.92
N ARG A 105 -0.69 -6.02 12.01
CA ARG A 105 -0.99 -7.47 11.88
C ARG A 105 -0.78 -7.99 10.46
N LEU A 106 -1.17 -7.22 9.44
CA LEU A 106 -0.95 -7.56 8.04
C LEU A 106 0.54 -7.63 7.72
N TRP A 107 1.33 -6.65 8.16
CA TRP A 107 2.80 -6.70 8.03
C TRP A 107 3.39 -7.90 8.76
N ALA A 108 2.99 -8.17 9.99
CA ALA A 108 3.49 -9.32 10.76
C ALA A 108 3.16 -10.66 10.10
N PHE A 109 2.06 -10.74 9.35
CA PHE A 109 1.65 -11.96 8.65
C PHE A 109 2.35 -12.12 7.29
N PHE A 110 2.40 -11.07 6.47
CA PHE A 110 2.88 -11.13 5.09
C PHE A 110 4.38 -10.85 4.92
N ILE A 111 5.07 -10.30 5.92
CA ILE A 111 6.50 -9.99 5.83
C ILE A 111 7.28 -10.94 6.75
N PRO A 112 8.03 -11.92 6.20
CA PRO A 112 8.73 -12.91 7.01
C PRO A 112 9.78 -12.28 7.92
N GLY A 113 9.94 -12.87 9.11
CA GLY A 113 10.94 -12.50 10.10
C GLY A 113 10.37 -11.66 11.24
N ARG A 114 11.21 -10.80 11.81
CA ARG A 114 10.81 -9.92 12.92
C ARG A 114 9.88 -8.79 12.43
N VAL A 115 9.18 -8.16 13.38
CA VAL A 115 8.47 -6.90 13.15
C VAL A 115 9.42 -5.88 12.50
N LEU A 116 8.92 -5.13 11.52
CA LEU A 116 9.69 -4.07 10.86
C LEU A 116 10.27 -3.10 11.89
N SER A 117 11.58 -2.84 11.82
CA SER A 117 12.24 -1.88 12.69
C SER A 117 11.77 -0.45 12.41
N GLU A 118 12.04 0.48 13.33
CA GLU A 118 11.77 1.90 13.11
C GLU A 118 12.51 2.44 11.88
N GLU A 119 13.73 1.96 11.61
CA GLU A 119 14.48 2.30 10.39
C GLU A 119 13.79 1.78 9.12
N GLU A 120 13.33 0.52 9.12
CA GLU A 120 12.59 -0.04 7.98
C GLU A 120 11.28 0.73 7.74
N ARG A 121 10.54 1.05 8.81
CA ARG A 121 9.30 1.87 8.74
C ARG A 121 9.59 3.28 8.24
N GLY A 122 10.68 3.90 8.70
CA GLY A 122 11.10 5.22 8.26
C GLY A 122 11.37 5.27 6.76
N GLN A 123 12.07 4.27 6.22
CA GLN A 123 12.32 4.14 4.78
C GLN A 123 11.02 3.99 3.97
N ILE A 124 10.06 3.23 4.47
CA ILE A 124 8.77 3.01 3.81
C ILE A 124 7.97 4.32 3.72
N PHE A 125 7.80 5.02 4.84
CA PHE A 125 7.02 6.25 4.87
C PHE A 125 7.71 7.43 4.18
N GLU A 126 9.05 7.47 4.15
CA GLU A 126 9.79 8.44 3.34
C GLU A 126 9.48 8.26 1.84
N ILE A 127 9.40 7.01 1.37
CA ILE A 127 9.05 6.70 -0.01
C ILE A 127 7.58 7.05 -0.30
N ASP A 128 6.65 6.67 0.59
CA ASP A 128 5.22 7.01 0.44
C ASP A 128 5.02 8.53 0.26
N ASP A 129 5.58 9.35 1.16
CA ASP A 129 5.43 10.81 1.07
C ASP A 129 6.09 11.42 -0.19
N ALA A 130 7.23 10.88 -0.61
CA ALA A 130 7.88 11.29 -1.86
C ALA A 130 7.04 10.91 -3.09
N MET A 131 6.42 9.73 -3.07
CA MET A 131 5.54 9.23 -4.12
C MET A 131 4.25 10.04 -4.21
N LEU A 132 3.61 10.35 -3.08
CA LEU A 132 2.45 11.24 -3.03
C LEU A 132 2.75 12.60 -3.70
N SER A 133 3.91 13.17 -3.38
CA SER A 133 4.35 14.44 -3.96
C SER A 133 4.50 14.37 -5.49
N TRP A 134 5.00 13.25 -6.01
CA TRP A 134 5.09 12.99 -7.45
C TRP A 134 3.72 12.86 -8.10
N GLU A 135 2.82 12.07 -7.49
CA GLU A 135 1.47 11.83 -7.98
C GLU A 135 0.66 13.12 -8.09
N PHE A 136 0.71 13.98 -7.07
CA PHE A 136 0.04 15.28 -7.10
C PHE A 136 0.60 16.19 -8.20
N ARG A 137 1.91 16.17 -8.41
CA ARG A 137 2.52 16.96 -9.48
C ARG A 137 2.04 16.50 -10.86
N GLU A 138 2.06 15.20 -11.11
CA GLU A 138 1.75 14.63 -12.43
C GLU A 138 0.24 14.54 -12.72
N LEU A 139 -0.58 14.24 -11.71
CA LEU A 139 -2.01 13.99 -11.87
C LEU A 139 -2.90 15.16 -11.46
N MET A 140 -2.39 16.13 -10.69
CA MET A 140 -3.17 17.27 -10.20
C MET A 140 -2.57 18.63 -10.56
N ALA A 141 -1.37 18.67 -11.15
CA ALA A 141 -0.61 19.91 -11.38
C ALA A 141 -0.40 20.74 -10.09
N GLU A 142 -0.28 20.05 -8.95
CA GLU A 142 -0.09 20.65 -7.63
C GLU A 142 1.27 20.21 -7.04
N GLU A 143 2.03 21.15 -6.50
CA GLU A 143 3.28 20.85 -5.80
C GLU A 143 3.05 20.88 -4.29
N LEU A 144 2.86 19.69 -3.68
CA LEU A 144 2.76 19.54 -2.23
C LEU A 144 4.10 19.80 -1.51
N GLY A 145 5.21 19.71 -2.25
CA GLY A 145 6.56 19.91 -1.76
C GLY A 145 7.62 19.32 -2.70
N ASP A 146 8.87 19.32 -2.23
CA ASP A 146 10.04 18.92 -3.02
C ASP A 146 10.46 17.45 -2.83
N GLY A 147 9.69 16.65 -2.09
CA GLY A 147 10.01 15.25 -1.77
C GLY A 147 10.23 14.38 -3.01
N TRP A 148 9.46 14.64 -4.08
CA TRP A 148 9.59 13.94 -5.36
C TRP A 148 10.98 14.05 -5.98
N LYS A 149 11.76 15.10 -5.68
CA LYS A 149 13.13 15.28 -6.19
C LYS A 149 14.10 14.21 -5.68
N GLN A 150 13.72 13.49 -4.63
CA GLN A 150 14.53 12.44 -4.01
C GLN A 150 14.30 11.07 -4.65
N LEU A 151 13.25 10.92 -5.47
CA LEU A 151 12.96 9.67 -6.17
C LEU A 151 14.10 9.29 -7.11
N LYS A 152 14.43 7.99 -7.13
CA LYS A 152 15.39 7.37 -8.05
C LYS A 152 14.70 6.82 -9.30
N THR A 153 13.40 6.56 -9.20
CA THR A 153 12.54 6.15 -10.30
C THR A 153 11.81 7.35 -10.91
N ALA A 154 11.20 7.12 -12.08
CA ALA A 154 10.20 8.00 -12.67
C ALA A 154 8.87 7.22 -12.70
N PRO A 155 8.06 7.30 -11.63
CA PRO A 155 6.84 6.51 -11.51
C PRO A 155 5.85 6.75 -12.65
N ASP A 156 5.34 5.67 -13.24
CA ASP A 156 4.33 5.73 -14.30
C ASP A 156 2.94 5.97 -13.71
N CYS A 157 2.47 7.21 -13.82
CA CYS A 157 1.13 7.61 -13.40
C CYS A 157 0.09 7.47 -14.53
N SER A 158 0.38 6.79 -15.63
CA SER A 158 -0.61 6.56 -16.69
C SER A 158 -1.76 5.66 -16.22
N PHE A 159 -2.87 5.70 -16.96
CA PHE A 159 -4.00 4.82 -16.70
C PHE A 159 -3.58 3.35 -16.90
N ALA A 160 -3.90 2.51 -15.93
CA ALA A 160 -3.72 1.06 -16.02
C ALA A 160 -5.02 0.34 -15.65
N GLY A 161 -5.31 -0.76 -16.35
CA GLY A 161 -6.48 -1.59 -16.06
C GLY A 161 -6.33 -2.30 -14.71
N MET A 162 -7.39 -2.33 -13.92
CA MET A 162 -7.38 -2.87 -12.55
C MET A 162 -6.89 -4.33 -12.51
N GLU A 163 -7.31 -5.17 -13.46
CA GLU A 163 -6.87 -6.56 -13.55
C GLU A 163 -5.35 -6.70 -13.79
N ASP A 164 -4.76 -5.81 -14.62
CA ASP A 164 -3.32 -5.81 -14.87
C ASP A 164 -2.54 -5.33 -13.65
N VAL A 165 -3.07 -4.32 -12.95
CA VAL A 165 -2.49 -3.81 -11.71
C VAL A 165 -2.54 -4.87 -10.60
N GLU A 166 -3.68 -5.56 -10.43
CA GLU A 166 -3.85 -6.66 -9.48
C GLU A 166 -2.79 -7.75 -9.73
N LYS A 167 -2.66 -8.21 -10.98
CA LYS A 167 -1.66 -9.22 -11.37
C LYS A 167 -0.23 -8.76 -11.10
N ARG A 168 0.10 -7.49 -11.40
CA ARG A 168 1.42 -6.90 -11.13
C ARG A 168 1.71 -6.85 -9.63
N PHE A 169 0.73 -6.47 -8.81
CA PHE A 169 0.87 -6.45 -7.35
C PHE A 169 1.19 -7.85 -6.81
N SER A 170 0.40 -8.86 -7.19
CA SER A 170 0.62 -10.24 -6.73
C SER A 170 1.91 -10.85 -7.28
N ALA A 171 2.36 -10.44 -8.47
CA ALA A 171 3.66 -10.86 -9.01
C ALA A 171 4.81 -10.25 -8.20
N TRP A 172 4.76 -8.96 -7.91
CA TRP A 172 5.74 -8.25 -7.07
C TRP A 172 5.90 -8.92 -5.71
N TYR A 173 4.79 -9.21 -5.03
CA TYR A 173 4.84 -9.89 -3.72
C TYR A 173 5.52 -11.26 -3.81
N ARG A 174 5.13 -12.11 -4.77
CA ARG A 174 5.71 -13.45 -4.94
C ARG A 174 7.21 -13.40 -5.24
N ASP A 175 7.63 -12.47 -6.10
CA ASP A 175 9.04 -12.29 -6.47
C ASP A 175 9.88 -11.84 -5.27
N MET A 176 9.33 -11.01 -4.39
CA MET A 176 10.01 -10.54 -3.18
C MET A 176 10.07 -11.59 -2.08
N ILE A 177 8.96 -12.31 -1.81
CA ILE A 177 8.96 -13.40 -0.82
C ILE A 177 9.98 -14.46 -1.18
N GLY A 178 10.04 -14.87 -2.46
CA GLY A 178 11.04 -15.81 -2.92
C GLY A 178 12.49 -15.33 -2.69
N GLN A 179 12.74 -14.02 -2.62
CA GLN A 179 14.07 -13.49 -2.28
C GLN A 179 14.35 -13.47 -0.78
N VAL A 180 13.33 -13.24 0.05
CA VAL A 180 13.45 -13.26 1.51
C VAL A 180 13.70 -14.68 2.01
N GLU A 181 12.98 -15.68 1.50
CA GLU A 181 13.11 -17.08 1.94
C GLU A 181 14.39 -17.77 1.48
N ARG A 182 15.08 -17.22 0.47
CA ARG A 182 16.38 -17.75 -0.03
C ARG A 182 17.59 -17.26 0.77
N LYS A 183 17.42 -16.32 1.70
CA LYS A 183 18.49 -15.74 2.53
C LYS A 183 18.38 -16.25 3.97
#